data_AF-A0A2H0ZC53-F1
#
_entry.id   AF-A0A2H0ZC53-F1
#
_cell.length_a   1.000
_cell.length_b   1.000
_cell.length_c   1.000
_cell.angle_alpha   90.00
_cell.angle_beta   90.00
_cell.angle_gamma   90.00
#
_symmetry.space_group_name_H-M   'P 1'
#
loop_
_entity.id
_entity.type
_entity.pdbx_description
1 polymer ?
#
loop_
_entity_poly.entity_id
_entity_poly.type
_entity_poly.pdbx_seq_one_letter_code
_entity_poly.pdbx_strand_id
1 'polypeptide(L)'
;MASAAGHASKFQRFLNAETGPKTVHFWAPVFKWSLVIAGLNDIQRPVEKLSGTQQLALFATGAIWTRWAGFAIRPRNYLLASVNFFLGGVAGYQLTRIVNYRRAQGDNASQVFHYIFNGSAANAEPVKTEPVQQ
;
A
#
# COMPACT_ATOMS: atom_id res chain seq x y z
N MET A 1 -21.35 -4.31 -50.36
CA MET A 1 -20.28 -5.16 -49.80
C MET A 1 -20.63 -5.44 -48.35
N ALA A 2 -21.14 -6.64 -48.07
CA ALA A 2 -21.68 -7.02 -46.77
C ALA A 2 -20.59 -7.08 -45.69
N SER A 3 -21.00 -6.68 -44.48
CA SER A 3 -20.24 -6.68 -43.23
C SER A 3 -19.54 -8.02 -42.97
N ALA A 4 -18.22 -8.05 -43.11
CA ALA A 4 -17.38 -9.05 -42.46
C ALA A 4 -16.92 -8.48 -41.11
N ALA A 5 -17.87 -8.27 -40.19
CA ALA A 5 -17.55 -8.15 -38.77
C ALA A 5 -17.07 -9.52 -38.26
N GLY A 6 -15.86 -9.89 -38.67
CA GLY A 6 -15.18 -11.09 -38.22
C GLY A 6 -15.15 -11.08 -36.69
N HIS A 7 -15.48 -12.21 -36.10
CA HIS A 7 -15.46 -12.45 -34.66
C HIS A 7 -14.00 -12.33 -34.16
N ALA A 8 -13.48 -11.11 -34.04
CA ALA A 8 -12.23 -10.88 -33.34
C ALA A 8 -12.46 -11.36 -31.91
N SER A 9 -11.85 -12.50 -31.58
CA SER A 9 -11.86 -13.08 -30.24
C SER A 9 -11.61 -11.97 -29.22
N LYS A 10 -12.26 -12.02 -28.05
CA LYS A 10 -12.03 -11.04 -26.97
C LYS A 10 -10.53 -10.86 -26.69
N PHE A 11 -9.73 -11.89 -26.95
CA PHE A 11 -8.27 -11.88 -26.93
C PHE A 11 -7.63 -11.00 -28.04
N GLN A 12 -8.07 -11.09 -29.30
CA GLN A 12 -7.59 -10.19 -30.37
C GLN A 12 -7.99 -8.73 -30.14
N ARG A 13 -9.19 -8.48 -29.59
CA ARG A 13 -9.60 -7.13 -29.17
C ARG A 13 -8.76 -6.61 -28.00
N PHE A 14 -8.39 -7.46 -27.04
CA PHE A 14 -7.49 -7.11 -25.95
C PHE A 14 -6.05 -6.82 -26.44
N LEU A 15 -5.56 -7.60 -27.41
CA LEU A 15 -4.22 -7.42 -27.99
C LEU A 15 -4.07 -6.16 -28.86
N ASN A 16 -5.15 -5.70 -29.47
CA ASN A 16 -5.15 -4.54 -30.38
C ASN A 16 -5.82 -3.29 -29.78
N ALA A 17 -6.20 -3.33 -28.49
CA ALA A 17 -6.70 -2.15 -27.79
C ALA A 17 -5.60 -1.09 -27.65
N GLU A 18 -5.94 0.20 -27.71
CA GLU A 18 -4.99 1.32 -27.50
C GLU A 18 -4.30 1.25 -26.12
N THR A 19 -4.92 0.57 -25.15
CA THR A 19 -4.39 0.26 -23.81
C THR A 19 -4.04 -1.22 -23.61
N GLY A 20 -3.86 -1.96 -24.70
CA GLY A 20 -3.53 -3.39 -24.69
C GLY A 20 -2.07 -3.70 -24.33
N PRO A 21 -1.69 -4.99 -24.23
CA PRO A 21 -0.36 -5.44 -23.79
C PRO A 21 0.82 -4.95 -24.64
N LYS A 22 0.54 -4.42 -25.83
CA LYS A 22 1.53 -3.87 -26.74
C LYS A 22 1.94 -2.43 -26.39
N THR A 23 1.25 -1.76 -25.46
CA THR A 23 1.50 -0.35 -25.14
C THR A 23 2.09 -0.15 -23.74
N VAL A 24 2.88 0.91 -23.60
CA VAL A 24 3.49 1.31 -22.32
C VAL A 24 2.41 1.57 -21.24
N HIS A 25 1.20 1.95 -21.64
CA HIS A 25 0.08 2.18 -20.74
C HIS A 25 -0.43 0.91 -20.04
N PHE A 26 -0.15 -0.28 -20.55
CA PHE A 26 -0.40 -1.54 -19.86
C PHE A 26 0.76 -1.93 -18.95
N TRP A 27 2.00 -1.85 -19.46
CA TRP A 27 3.19 -2.25 -18.71
C TRP A 27 3.53 -1.30 -17.55
N ALA A 28 3.33 0.00 -17.68
CA ALA A 28 3.64 0.95 -16.60
C ALA A 28 2.81 0.69 -15.33
N PRO A 29 1.48 0.46 -15.40
CA PRO A 29 0.72 -0.02 -14.25
C PRO A 29 1.14 -1.40 -13.74
N VAL A 30 1.51 -2.34 -14.62
CA VAL A 30 2.05 -3.65 -14.22
C VAL A 30 3.35 -3.50 -13.44
N PHE A 31 4.24 -2.61 -13.85
CA PHE A 31 5.44 -2.28 -13.06
C PHE A 31 5.08 -1.63 -11.73
N LYS A 32 4.03 -0.81 -11.64
CA LYS A 32 3.62 -0.25 -10.34
C LYS A 32 3.14 -1.33 -9.35
N TRP A 33 2.66 -2.48 -9.82
CA TRP A 33 2.36 -3.61 -8.92
C TRP A 33 3.60 -4.18 -8.24
N SER A 34 4.80 -3.96 -8.77
CA SER A 34 6.04 -4.33 -8.07
C SER A 34 6.17 -3.62 -6.71
N LEU A 35 5.67 -2.39 -6.57
CA LEU A 35 5.67 -1.66 -5.29
C LEU A 35 4.77 -2.33 -4.25
N VAL A 36 3.62 -2.85 -4.70
CA VAL A 36 2.70 -3.59 -3.82
C VAL A 36 3.36 -4.90 -3.37
N ILE A 37 3.97 -5.63 -4.30
CA ILE A 37 4.68 -6.88 -4.00
C ILE A 37 5.87 -6.64 -3.07
N ALA A 38 6.64 -5.57 -3.29
CA ALA A 38 7.73 -5.17 -2.40
C ALA A 38 7.21 -4.85 -0.99
N GLY A 39 6.11 -4.11 -0.87
CA GLY A 39 5.48 -3.82 0.42
C GLY A 39 4.94 -5.07 1.13
N LEU A 40 4.46 -6.06 0.38
CA LEU A 40 4.06 -7.37 0.93
C LEU A 40 5.26 -8.17 1.41
N ASN A 41 6.38 -8.17 0.68
CA ASN A 41 7.61 -8.82 1.12
C ASN A 41 8.17 -8.17 2.40
N ASP A 42 8.04 -6.85 2.51
CA ASP A 42 8.48 -6.07 3.67
C ASP A 42 7.73 -6.43 4.98
N ILE A 43 6.57 -7.10 4.88
CA ILE A 43 5.87 -7.66 6.05
C ILE A 43 6.75 -8.65 6.83
N GLN A 44 7.66 -9.36 6.17
CA GLN A 44 8.55 -10.30 6.83
C GLN A 44 9.62 -9.60 7.70
N ARG A 45 9.82 -8.29 7.53
CA ARG A 45 10.78 -7.53 8.35
C ARG A 45 10.25 -7.32 9.77
N PRO A 46 11.14 -7.36 10.78
CA PRO A 46 10.78 -7.09 12.17
C PRO A 46 10.25 -5.66 12.31
N VAL A 47 9.19 -5.53 13.12
CA VAL A 47 8.41 -4.29 13.26
C VAL A 47 9.23 -3.13 13.82
N GLU A 48 10.32 -3.43 14.53
CA GLU A 48 11.27 -2.45 15.09
C GLU A 48 12.03 -1.66 14.02
N LYS A 49 12.21 -2.24 12.82
CA LYS A 49 12.90 -1.59 11.70
C LYS A 49 11.95 -0.84 10.77
N LEU A 50 10.65 -0.88 11.04
CA LEU A 50 9.63 -0.23 10.23
C LEU A 50 9.38 1.19 10.72
N SER A 51 9.55 2.17 9.83
CA SER A 51 9.27 3.57 10.11
C SER A 51 7.75 3.83 10.09
N GLY A 52 7.17 4.10 11.25
CA GLY A 52 5.74 4.40 11.40
C GLY A 52 5.29 5.63 10.60
N THR A 53 6.14 6.66 10.52
CA THR A 53 5.86 7.88 9.73
C THR A 53 5.79 7.57 8.24
N GLN A 54 6.69 6.74 7.72
CA GLN A 54 6.68 6.32 6.31
C GLN A 54 5.45 5.49 5.99
N GLN A 55 5.10 4.50 6.83
CA GLN A 55 3.91 3.68 6.57
C GLN A 55 2.62 4.49 6.70
N LEU A 56 2.56 5.47 7.61
CA LEU A 56 1.44 6.41 7.68
C LEU A 56 1.36 7.29 6.42
N ALA A 57 2.49 7.81 5.93
CA ALA A 57 2.52 8.59 4.70
C ALA A 57 2.07 7.75 3.49
N LEU A 58 2.55 6.51 3.36
CA LEU A 58 2.15 5.59 2.30
C LEU A 58 0.66 5.23 2.37
N PHE A 59 0.13 5.00 3.58
CA PHE A 59 -1.30 4.80 3.81
C PHE A 59 -2.13 6.01 3.37
N ALA A 60 -1.76 7.21 3.83
CA ALA A 60 -2.46 8.45 3.49
C ALA A 60 -2.43 8.71 1.97
N THR A 61 -1.26 8.53 1.36
CA THR A 61 -1.07 8.72 -0.08
C THR A 61 -1.93 7.71 -0.86
N GLY A 62 -1.90 6.43 -0.48
CA GLY A 62 -2.75 5.39 -1.08
C GLY A 62 -4.25 5.70 -0.96
N ALA A 63 -4.70 6.15 0.23
CA ALA A 63 -6.11 6.49 0.47
C ALA A 63 -6.58 7.70 -0.37
N ILE A 64 -5.79 8.79 -0.39
CA ILE A 64 -6.10 9.99 -1.16
C ILE A 64 -6.17 9.67 -2.65
N TRP A 65 -5.14 9.00 -3.18
CA TRP A 65 -5.10 8.66 -4.61
C TRP A 65 -6.17 7.64 -5.01
N THR A 66 -6.53 6.71 -4.13
CA THR A 66 -7.65 5.78 -4.41
C THR A 66 -8.96 6.54 -4.53
N ARG A 67 -9.24 7.49 -3.63
CA ARG A 67 -10.44 8.33 -3.69
C ARG A 67 -10.46 9.21 -4.94
N TRP A 68 -9.31 9.78 -5.31
CA TRP A 68 -9.20 10.69 -6.44
C TRP A 68 -9.25 9.97 -7.80
N ALA A 69 -8.43 8.94 -7.99
CA ALA A 69 -8.37 8.16 -9.24
C ALA A 69 -9.61 7.27 -9.47
N GLY A 70 -10.26 6.81 -8.40
CA GLY A 70 -11.44 5.94 -8.47
C GLY A 70 -12.77 6.70 -8.56
N PHE A 71 -12.94 7.77 -7.79
CA PHE A 71 -14.26 8.40 -7.61
C PHE A 71 -14.34 9.86 -8.07
N ALA A 72 -13.23 10.60 -8.13
CA ALA A 72 -13.25 12.03 -8.47
C ALA A 72 -13.02 12.30 -9.97
N ILE A 73 -12.11 11.57 -10.63
CA ILE A 73 -11.76 11.79 -12.04
C ILE A 73 -12.68 10.98 -12.98
N ARG A 74 -13.25 11.65 -14.01
CA ARG A 74 -13.85 11.01 -15.20
C ARG A 74 -12.98 11.30 -16.43
N PRO A 75 -12.62 10.30 -17.26
CA PRO A 75 -12.95 8.87 -17.18
C PRO A 75 -12.17 8.14 -16.06
N ARG A 76 -12.79 7.12 -15.44
CA ARG A 76 -12.21 6.40 -14.29
C ARG A 76 -11.04 5.51 -14.70
N ASN A 77 -9.90 5.65 -14.01
CA ASN A 77 -8.73 4.81 -14.20
C ASN A 77 -8.62 3.76 -13.09
N TYR A 78 -9.28 2.61 -13.30
CA TYR A 78 -9.34 1.52 -12.32
C TYR A 78 -7.98 0.90 -11.99
N LEU A 79 -7.02 0.92 -12.92
CA LEU A 79 -5.67 0.36 -12.73
C LEU A 79 -4.82 1.22 -11.78
N LEU A 80 -4.90 2.55 -11.92
CA LEU A 80 -4.26 3.46 -10.96
C LEU A 80 -4.95 3.42 -9.59
N ALA A 81 -6.28 3.30 -9.56
CA ALA A 81 -7.02 3.17 -8.32
C ALA A 81 -6.67 1.87 -7.58
N SER A 82 -6.54 0.73 -8.28
CA SER A 82 -6.20 -0.54 -7.64
C SER A 82 -4.81 -0.52 -7.02
N VAL A 83 -3.79 -0.04 -7.76
CA VAL A 83 -2.42 0.04 -7.24
C VAL A 83 -2.33 0.89 -5.97
N ASN A 84 -2.97 2.07 -5.95
CA ASN A 84 -2.97 2.94 -4.77
C ASN A 84 -3.77 2.36 -3.60
N PHE A 85 -4.84 1.62 -3.90
CA PHE A 85 -5.62 0.93 -2.89
C PHE A 85 -4.80 -0.17 -2.20
N PHE A 86 -4.13 -1.02 -2.97
CA PHE A 86 -3.29 -2.07 -2.41
C PHE A 86 -2.05 -1.52 -1.71
N LEU A 87 -1.43 -0.46 -2.23
CA LEU A 87 -0.34 0.24 -1.55
C LEU A 87 -0.79 0.75 -0.17
N GLY A 88 -1.94 1.43 -0.12
CA GLY A 88 -2.53 1.90 1.12
C GLY A 88 -2.90 0.75 2.06
N GLY A 89 -3.49 -0.34 1.54
CA GLY A 89 -3.84 -1.52 2.33
C GLY A 89 -2.63 -2.21 2.96
N VAL A 90 -1.55 -2.39 2.21
CA VAL A 90 -0.30 -2.97 2.71
C VAL A 90 0.33 -2.08 3.77
N ALA A 91 0.42 -0.77 3.53
CA ALA A 91 0.94 0.19 4.50
C ALA A 91 0.08 0.26 5.78
N GLY A 92 -1.25 0.20 5.63
CA GLY A 92 -2.20 0.13 6.74
C GLY A 92 -2.03 -1.13 7.58
N TYR A 93 -1.84 -2.28 6.94
CA TYR A 93 -1.55 -3.53 7.64
C TYR A 93 -0.24 -3.45 8.44
N GLN A 94 0.81 -2.86 7.85
CA GLN A 94 2.06 -2.63 8.57
C GLN A 94 1.87 -1.66 9.75
N LEU A 95 1.06 -0.61 9.60
CA LEU A 95 0.72 0.31 10.67
C LEU A 95 -0.04 -0.40 11.81
N THR A 96 -0.99 -1.28 11.49
CA THR A 96 -1.69 -2.11 12.50
C THR A 96 -0.72 -3.00 13.25
N ARG A 97 0.27 -3.61 12.56
CA ARG A 97 1.32 -4.40 13.23
C ARG A 97 2.16 -3.56 14.19
N ILE A 98 2.54 -2.33 13.80
CA ILE A 98 3.27 -1.40 14.66
C ILE A 98 2.45 -1.03 15.91
N VAL A 99 1.17 -0.71 15.72
CA VAL A 99 0.25 -0.36 16.81
C VAL A 99 0.07 -1.54 17.77
N ASN A 100 -0.15 -2.75 17.26
CA ASN A 100 -0.31 -3.94 18.08
C ASN A 100 0.97 -4.28 18.86
N TYR A 101 2.15 -4.15 18.21
CA TYR A 101 3.43 -4.35 18.87
C TYR A 101 3.62 -3.38 20.05
N ARG A 102 3.33 -2.08 19.86
CA ARG A 102 3.46 -1.09 20.94
C ARG A 102 2.41 -1.25 22.05
N ARG A 103 1.18 -1.60 21.70
CA ARG A 103 0.15 -1.92 22.70
C ARG A 103 0.55 -3.13 23.55
N ALA A 104 1.19 -4.14 22.96
CA ALA A 104 1.71 -5.29 23.71
C ALA A 104 2.86 -4.90 24.66
N GLN A 105 3.60 -3.83 24.37
CA GLN A 105 4.63 -3.25 25.25
C GLN A 105 4.06 -2.33 26.36
N GLY A 106 2.73 -2.15 26.42
CA GLY A 106 2.08 -1.32 27.43
C GLY A 106 2.01 0.18 27.08
N ASP A 107 2.38 0.58 25.85
CA ASP A 107 2.30 1.98 25.43
C ASP A 107 0.85 2.48 25.36
N ASN A 108 0.60 3.67 25.90
CA ASN A 108 -0.70 4.34 25.80
C ASN A 108 -0.94 4.87 24.36
N ALA A 109 -2.19 5.07 23.96
CA ALA A 109 -2.58 5.51 22.62
C ALA A 109 -1.85 6.80 22.16
N SER A 110 -1.59 7.73 23.09
CA SER A 110 -0.82 8.94 22.80
C SER A 110 0.65 8.66 22.49
N GLN A 111 1.28 7.70 23.17
CA GLN A 111 2.68 7.31 22.94
C GLN A 111 2.83 6.58 21.61
N VAL A 112 1.87 5.72 21.26
CA VAL A 112 1.81 5.08 19.95
C VAL A 112 1.66 6.12 18.84
N PHE A 113 0.77 7.09 19.01
CA PHE A 113 0.60 8.19 18.06
C PHE A 113 1.87 9.03 17.93
N HIS A 114 2.50 9.39 19.06
CA HIS A 114 3.74 10.15 19.09
C HIS A 114 4.88 9.40 18.39
N TYR A 115 4.98 8.08 18.55
CA TYR A 115 5.96 7.28 17.81
C TYR A 115 5.70 7.26 16.31
N ILE A 116 4.44 7.09 15.91
CA ILE A 116 4.04 7.04 14.50
C ILE A 116 4.32 8.38 13.82
N PHE A 117 4.17 9.52 14.51
CA PHE A 117 4.38 10.86 13.94
C PHE A 117 5.82 11.37 14.04
N ASN A 118 6.53 11.05 15.11
CA ASN A 118 7.87 11.60 15.35
C ASN A 118 9.01 10.67 14.91
N GLY A 119 8.71 9.42 14.52
CA GLY A 119 9.67 8.51 13.91
C GLY A 119 10.87 8.21 14.81
N SER A 120 10.83 7.07 15.50
CA SER A 120 11.91 6.59 16.36
C SER A 120 12.23 7.52 17.54
N ALA A 121 11.67 7.16 18.71
CA ALA A 121 12.30 7.53 19.95
C ALA A 121 13.61 6.73 20.07
N ALA A 122 14.70 7.26 19.52
CA ALA A 122 16.04 6.97 20.02
C ALA A 122 16.21 7.43 21.49
N ASN A 123 15.17 8.00 22.11
CA ASN A 123 15.12 8.47 23.50
C ASN A 123 13.97 7.88 24.33
N ALA A 124 13.34 6.79 23.90
CA ALA A 124 12.59 5.98 24.86
C ALA A 124 13.63 5.04 25.45
N GLU A 125 14.20 5.43 26.59
CA GLU A 125 14.93 4.49 27.45
C GLU A 125 14.16 3.16 27.48
N PRO A 126 14.85 2.01 27.49
CA PRO A 126 14.18 0.77 27.80
C PRO A 126 13.47 1.01 29.13
N VAL A 127 12.13 0.96 29.13
CA VAL A 127 11.38 0.80 30.38
C VAL A 127 11.99 -0.44 30.99
N LYS A 128 12.79 -0.23 32.04
CA LYS A 128 13.46 -1.30 32.78
C LYS A 128 12.37 -2.27 33.18
N THR A 129 12.30 -3.40 32.48
CA THR A 129 11.75 -4.60 33.06
C THR A 129 12.68 -4.93 34.22
N GLU A 130 12.36 -4.44 35.42
CA GLU A 130 12.76 -5.17 36.60
C GLU A 130 12.18 -6.59 36.46
N PRO A 131 12.97 -7.63 36.74
CA PRO A 131 12.46 -8.99 36.71
C PRO A 131 11.43 -9.10 37.83
N VAL A 132 10.15 -9.23 37.47
CA VAL A 132 9.15 -9.74 38.41
C VAL A 132 9.50 -11.22 38.60
N GLN A 133 10.39 -11.45 39.55
CA GLN A 133 10.50 -12.70 40.28
C GLN A 133 9.14 -12.98 40.90
N GLN A 134 8.44 -13.99 40.39
CA GLN A 134 7.79 -15.06 41.16
C GLN A 134 7.20 -16.11 40.21
#